data_AF-A0A5X4UQD7-F1
#
_entry.id   AF-A0A5X4UQD7-F1
#
_cell.length_a   1.000
_cell.length_b   1.000
_cell.length_c   1.000
_cell.angle_alpha   90.00
_cell.angle_beta   90.00
_cell.angle_gamma   90.00
#
_symmetry.space_group_name_H-M   'P 1'
#
loop_
_entity.id
_entity.type
_entity.pdbx_description
1 polymer ?
#
loop_
_entity_poly.entity_id
_entity_poly.type
_entity_poly.pdbx_seq_one_letter_code
_entity_poly.pdbx_strand_id
1 'polypeptide(L)'
;MSQNWMRHFELQLVGENGQGIQLSDFKVTFTIDWFNISSASRVGTFKIYNLSADTVNRITGQEFSKVRLIAGYDGIAPEVAASDVGIAREVDADTVGQSDGRNYGLIFSGEIRYSVTGKDSPIDSYVLIQAADT
;
A
#
# COMPACT_ATOMS: atom_id res chain seq x y z
N MET A 1 24.80 0.40 -17.85
CA MET A 1 23.54 1.18 -18.01
C MET A 1 22.73 1.05 -16.73
N SER A 2 22.15 2.13 -16.20
CA SER A 2 21.29 2.06 -15.02
C SER A 2 19.94 1.46 -15.41
N GLN A 3 19.56 0.38 -14.75
CA GLN A 3 18.22 -0.16 -14.86
C GLN A 3 17.24 0.81 -14.19
N ASN A 4 16.19 1.23 -14.89
CA ASN A 4 15.12 2.03 -14.31
C ASN A 4 14.12 1.08 -13.66
N TRP A 5 14.08 1.06 -12.33
CA TRP A 5 13.15 0.23 -11.58
C TRP A 5 11.85 1.01 -11.38
N MET A 6 10.79 0.58 -12.07
CA MET A 6 9.45 1.14 -11.84
C MET A 6 8.97 0.69 -10.46
N ARG A 7 8.51 1.66 -9.66
CA ARG A 7 8.05 1.40 -8.30
C ARG A 7 6.59 1.00 -8.32
N HIS A 8 6.29 -0.08 -7.60
CA HIS A 8 4.94 -0.53 -7.32
C HIS A 8 4.50 0.03 -5.97
N PHE A 9 3.30 0.60 -5.91
CA PHE A 9 2.72 1.10 -4.67
C PHE A 9 1.20 0.92 -4.69
N GLU A 10 0.69 0.24 -3.67
CA GLU A 10 -0.74 0.17 -3.40
C GLU A 10 -1.04 0.36 -1.92
N LEU A 11 -2.01 1.22 -1.64
CA LEU A 11 -2.55 1.43 -0.30
C LEU A 11 -4.02 1.04 -0.28
N GLN A 12 -4.39 0.15 0.62
CA GLN A 12 -5.76 -0.33 0.79
C GLN A 12 -6.21 -0.10 2.23
N LEU A 13 -7.41 0.46 2.40
CA LEU A 13 -8.11 0.52 3.68
C LEU A 13 -9.26 -0.48 3.62
N VAL A 14 -9.38 -1.34 4.62
CA VAL A 14 -10.34 -2.45 4.65
C VAL A 14 -11.16 -2.36 5.94
N GLY A 15 -12.48 -2.47 5.82
CA GLY A 15 -13.41 -2.59 6.94
C GLY A 15 -13.64 -4.03 7.36
N GLU A 16 -14.39 -4.24 8.44
CA GLU A 16 -14.64 -5.59 9.00
C GLU A 16 -15.37 -6.52 8.03
N ASN A 17 -16.21 -5.96 7.15
CA ASN A 17 -16.98 -6.71 6.15
C ASN A 17 -16.15 -7.12 4.91
N GLY A 18 -14.83 -6.85 4.91
CA GLY A 18 -13.95 -7.08 3.76
C GLY A 18 -14.11 -6.06 2.62
N GLN A 19 -15.09 -5.14 2.73
CA GLN A 19 -15.19 -3.99 1.84
C GLN A 19 -14.11 -2.97 2.19
N GLY A 20 -13.50 -2.38 1.17
CA GLY A 20 -12.41 -1.46 1.33
C GLY A 20 -12.31 -0.46 0.18
N ILE A 21 -11.43 0.52 0.34
CA ILE A 21 -11.08 1.47 -0.69
C ILE A 21 -9.58 1.38 -0.97
N GLN A 22 -9.22 1.57 -2.24
CA GLN A 22 -7.84 1.69 -2.68
C GLN A 22 -7.51 3.16 -2.88
N LEU A 23 -6.35 3.58 -2.38
CA LEU A 23 -5.89 4.98 -2.39
C LEU A 23 -4.54 5.14 -3.09
N SER A 24 -4.18 4.18 -3.96
CA SER A 24 -2.89 4.11 -4.66
C SER A 24 -2.64 5.28 -5.61
N ASP A 25 -3.71 5.84 -6.19
CA ASP A 25 -3.61 6.95 -7.16
C ASP A 25 -3.32 8.31 -6.49
N PHE A 26 -3.45 8.39 -5.17
CA PHE A 26 -3.21 9.61 -4.43
C PHE A 26 -1.74 9.74 -4.05
N LYS A 27 -1.31 10.99 -3.82
CA LYS A 27 -0.05 11.23 -3.11
C LYS A 27 -0.20 10.66 -1.69
N VAL A 28 0.67 9.72 -1.35
CA VAL A 28 0.78 9.15 0.00
C VAL A 28 2.22 9.28 0.49
N THR A 29 2.39 9.70 1.74
CA THR A 29 3.66 9.56 2.46
C THR A 29 3.46 8.63 3.64
N PHE A 30 4.35 7.66 3.82
CA PHE A 30 4.24 6.71 4.92
C PHE A 30 5.58 6.47 5.61
N THR A 31 5.50 6.13 6.89
CA THR A 31 6.62 5.66 7.71
C THR A 31 6.19 4.38 8.42
N ILE A 32 7.03 3.36 8.42
CA ILE A 32 6.81 2.14 9.19
C ILE A 32 7.94 2.02 10.20
N ASP A 33 7.60 2.18 11.47
CA ASP A 33 8.53 2.05 12.58
C ASP A 33 8.43 0.64 13.16
N TRP A 34 9.59 0.00 13.38
CA TRP A 34 9.68 -1.28 14.07
C TRP A 34 10.23 -1.07 15.47
N PHE A 35 9.47 -1.51 16.47
CA PHE A 35 9.91 -1.49 17.86
C PHE A 35 10.36 -2.89 18.27
N ASN A 36 11.64 -3.03 18.61
CA ASN A 36 12.21 -4.28 19.14
C ASN A 36 11.89 -4.42 20.64
N ILE A 37 10.58 -4.47 20.95
CA ILE A 37 10.05 -4.80 22.26
C ILE A 37 9.45 -6.21 22.20
N SER A 38 9.32 -6.90 23.34
CA SER A 38 8.98 -8.33 23.41
C SER A 38 7.71 -8.76 22.66
N SER A 39 6.81 -7.81 22.37
CA SER A 39 5.78 -7.94 21.33
C SER A 39 6.21 -7.13 20.12
N ALA A 40 6.73 -7.77 19.07
CA ALA A 40 7.13 -7.11 17.83
C ALA A 40 5.94 -6.33 17.25
N SER A 41 5.84 -5.03 17.56
CA SER A 41 4.78 -4.17 17.06
C SER A 41 5.37 -3.24 16.03
N ARG A 42 4.85 -3.33 14.81
CA ARG A 42 5.15 -2.40 13.73
C ARG A 42 4.08 -1.33 13.75
N VAL A 43 4.48 -0.07 13.68
CA VAL A 43 3.52 1.04 13.60
C VAL A 43 3.69 1.71 12.24
N GLY A 44 2.63 1.71 11.45
CA GLY A 44 2.54 2.40 10.18
C GLY A 44 1.83 3.74 10.36
N THR A 45 2.48 4.83 9.96
CA THR A 45 1.87 6.16 9.88
C THR A 45 1.76 6.57 8.42
N PHE A 46 0.56 6.89 7.97
CA PHE A 46 0.23 7.20 6.57
C PHE A 46 -0.40 8.58 6.50
N LYS A 47 0.08 9.46 5.62
CA LYS A 47 -0.61 10.68 5.23
C LYS A 47 -1.05 10.56 3.78
N ILE A 48 -2.35 10.69 3.53
CA ILE A 48 -2.94 10.70 2.19
C ILE A 48 -3.41 12.11 1.90
N TYR A 49 -2.98 12.69 0.79
CA TYR A 49 -3.21 14.10 0.47
C TYR A 49 -4.41 14.31 -0.43
N ASN A 50 -5.08 15.45 -0.25
CA ASN A 50 -6.08 16.01 -1.16
C ASN A 50 -7.27 15.06 -1.45
N LEU A 51 -7.72 14.33 -0.44
CA LEU A 51 -8.93 13.51 -0.51
C LEU A 51 -10.21 14.36 -0.55
N SER A 52 -11.24 13.82 -1.19
CA SER A 52 -12.58 14.42 -1.17
C SER A 52 -13.17 14.41 0.25
N ALA A 53 -14.04 15.37 0.56
CA ALA A 53 -14.69 15.45 1.87
C ALA A 53 -15.46 14.16 2.22
N ASP A 54 -16.07 13.51 1.24
CA ASP A 54 -16.76 12.22 1.41
C ASP A 54 -15.77 11.14 1.88
N THR A 55 -14.66 10.97 1.16
CA THR A 55 -13.63 9.98 1.50
C THR A 55 -13.01 10.25 2.87
N VAL A 56 -12.78 11.52 3.22
CA VAL A 56 -12.28 11.93 4.54
C VAL A 56 -13.26 11.47 5.64
N ASN A 57 -14.55 11.76 5.47
CA ASN A 57 -15.58 11.40 6.45
C ASN A 57 -15.70 9.88 6.63
N ARG A 58 -15.53 9.10 5.56
CA ARG A 58 -15.52 7.64 5.63
C ARG A 58 -14.33 7.10 6.44
N ILE A 59 -13.16 7.69 6.26
CA ILE A 59 -11.93 7.31 7.00
C ILE A 59 -11.99 7.74 8.47
N THR A 60 -12.50 8.93 8.76
CA THR A 60 -12.63 9.43 10.14
C THR A 60 -13.83 8.85 10.87
N GLY A 61 -14.86 8.44 10.14
CA GLY A 61 -16.06 7.76 10.64
C GLY A 61 -15.87 6.28 11.00
N GLN A 62 -14.63 5.78 11.01
CA GLN A 62 -14.30 4.40 11.40
C GLN A 62 -14.95 3.32 10.50
N GLU A 63 -15.22 3.64 9.23
CA GLU A 63 -15.71 2.64 8.26
C GLU A 63 -14.66 1.55 7.97
N PHE A 64 -13.38 1.89 8.14
CA PHE A 64 -12.25 0.98 7.91
C PHE A 64 -11.57 0.64 9.24
N SER A 65 -11.18 -0.62 9.39
CA SER A 65 -10.53 -1.16 10.60
C SER A 65 -9.07 -1.53 10.36
N LYS A 66 -8.66 -1.74 9.11
CA LYS A 66 -7.33 -2.25 8.76
C LYS A 66 -6.68 -1.50 7.60
N VAL A 67 -5.37 -1.31 7.67
CA VAL A 67 -4.53 -0.82 6.57
C VAL A 67 -3.72 -1.96 6.00
N ARG A 68 -3.62 -2.03 4.67
CA ARG A 68 -2.68 -2.89 3.95
C ARG A 68 -1.86 -2.04 3.00
N LEU A 69 -0.54 -2.16 3.11
CA LEU A 69 0.42 -1.50 2.24
C LEU A 69 1.18 -2.56 1.44
N ILE A 70 1.02 -2.50 0.13
CA ILE A 70 1.75 -3.33 -0.83
C ILE A 70 2.71 -2.40 -1.56
N ALA A 71 3.99 -2.74 -1.57
CA ALA A 71 4.98 -1.92 -2.26
C ALA A 71 6.13 -2.79 -2.76
N GLY A 72 6.86 -2.25 -3.72
CA GLY A 72 8.06 -2.86 -4.26
C GLY A 72 8.37 -2.33 -5.65
N TYR A 73 8.70 -3.23 -6.56
CA TYR A 73 9.10 -2.91 -7.91
C TYR A 73 8.33 -3.76 -8.91
N ASP A 74 7.81 -3.16 -9.97
CA ASP A 74 7.16 -3.87 -11.08
C ASP A 74 8.17 -4.58 -11.99
N GLY A 75 9.46 -4.47 -11.68
CA GLY A 75 10.53 -5.12 -12.43
C GLY A 75 10.77 -4.55 -13.81
N ILE A 76 11.59 -5.27 -14.56
CA ILE A 76 11.75 -5.09 -16.00
C ILE A 76 11.08 -6.29 -16.64
N ALA A 77 10.13 -6.06 -17.55
CA ALA A 77 9.54 -7.15 -18.32
C ALA A 77 10.69 -7.93 -19.00
N PRO A 78 10.84 -9.24 -18.74
CA PRO A 78 11.88 -10.03 -19.37
C PRO A 78 11.70 -10.00 -20.88
N GLU A 79 12.82 -10.05 -21.62
CA GLU A 79 12.77 -10.18 -23.07
C GLU A 79 12.16 -11.55 -23.40
N VAL A 80 10.93 -11.55 -23.93
CA VAL A 80 10.22 -12.78 -24.29
C VAL A 80 10.66 -13.17 -25.69
N ALA A 81 11.23 -14.37 -25.85
CA ALA A 81 11.56 -14.89 -27.17
C ALA A 81 10.28 -15.08 -28.01
N ALA A 82 10.36 -14.88 -29.33
CA ALA A 82 9.19 -15.00 -30.21
C ALA A 82 8.51 -16.38 -30.15
N SER A 83 9.24 -17.43 -29.73
CA SER A 83 8.73 -18.79 -29.50
C SER A 83 7.75 -18.88 -28.33
N ASP A 84 7.82 -17.94 -27.38
CA ASP A 84 7.13 -18.03 -26.10
C ASP A 84 5.86 -17.15 -26.08
N VAL A 85 5.63 -16.38 -27.14
CA VAL A 85 4.44 -15.53 -27.30
C VAL A 85 3.22 -16.41 -27.57
N GLY A 86 2.23 -16.39 -26.67
CA GLY A 86 0.98 -17.14 -26.79
C GLY A 86 0.97 -18.51 -26.11
N ILE A 87 2.06 -18.90 -25.45
CA ILE A 87 2.11 -20.12 -24.63
C ILE A 87 1.67 -19.77 -23.20
N ALA A 88 0.65 -20.47 -22.71
CA ALA A 88 0.24 -20.33 -21.31
C ALA A 88 1.32 -20.90 -20.40
N ARG A 89 1.75 -20.12 -19.40
CA ARG A 89 2.61 -20.60 -18.33
C ARG A 89 1.82 -20.70 -17.04
N GLU A 90 2.16 -21.70 -16.23
CA GLU A 90 1.68 -21.78 -14.86
C GLU A 90 2.49 -20.82 -13.99
N VAL A 91 1.80 -19.97 -13.25
CA VAL A 91 2.41 -19.11 -12.22
C VAL A 91 1.88 -19.60 -10.89
N ASP A 92 2.80 -19.96 -9.99
CA ASP A 92 2.44 -20.34 -8.63
C ASP A 92 1.80 -19.15 -7.93
N ALA A 93 0.66 -19.38 -7.28
CA ALA A 93 -0.09 -18.38 -6.52
C ALA A 93 0.77 -17.70 -5.45
N ASP A 94 1.74 -18.43 -4.88
CA ASP A 94 2.66 -17.92 -3.86
C ASP A 94 3.75 -17.00 -4.45
N THR A 95 3.90 -16.99 -5.78
CA THR A 95 4.90 -16.17 -6.50
C THR A 95 4.30 -14.98 -7.25
N VAL A 96 3.01 -14.72 -7.05
CA VAL A 96 2.31 -13.57 -7.63
C VAL A 96 2.94 -12.28 -7.11
N GLY A 97 3.54 -11.48 -8.01
CA GLY A 97 4.27 -10.25 -7.67
C GLY A 97 5.78 -10.41 -7.47
N GLN A 98 6.29 -11.65 -7.45
CA GLN A 98 7.74 -11.98 -7.36
C GLN A 98 8.29 -12.69 -8.61
N SER A 99 7.51 -12.72 -9.69
CA SER A 99 7.84 -13.37 -10.96
C SER A 99 8.20 -12.34 -12.04
N ASP A 100 8.98 -12.75 -13.05
CA ASP A 100 9.36 -11.90 -14.20
C ASP A 100 10.04 -10.59 -13.85
N GLY A 101 10.94 -10.63 -12.86
CA GLY A 101 11.63 -9.44 -12.39
C GLY A 101 10.77 -8.49 -11.57
N ARG A 102 9.44 -8.73 -11.44
CA ARG A 102 8.59 -8.06 -10.44
C ARG A 102 9.04 -8.51 -9.05
N ASN A 103 9.08 -7.57 -8.13
CA ASN A 103 9.34 -7.81 -6.72
C ASN A 103 8.55 -6.80 -5.90
N TYR A 104 7.26 -7.06 -5.74
CA TYR A 104 6.37 -6.31 -4.85
C TYR A 104 5.52 -7.26 -4.02
N GLY A 105 5.09 -6.80 -2.86
CA GLY A 105 4.30 -7.60 -1.94
C GLY A 105 3.78 -6.80 -0.75
N LEU A 106 3.03 -7.47 0.13
CA LEU A 106 2.51 -6.86 1.36
C LEU A 106 3.67 -6.58 2.32
N ILE A 107 4.00 -5.30 2.51
CA ILE A 107 5.09 -4.87 3.40
C ILE A 107 4.59 -4.43 4.78
N PHE A 108 3.31 -4.08 4.90
CA PHE A 108 2.68 -3.76 6.17
C PHE A 108 1.19 -4.08 6.14
N SER A 109 0.71 -4.62 7.26
CA SER A 109 -0.71 -4.84 7.52
C SER A 109 -0.95 -4.60 9.00
N GLY A 110 -1.91 -3.76 9.35
CA GLY A 110 -2.17 -3.44 10.75
C GLY A 110 -3.54 -2.82 10.98
N GLU A 111 -4.02 -2.91 12.22
CA GLU A 111 -5.29 -2.34 12.64
C GLU A 111 -5.17 -0.82 12.81
N ILE A 112 -6.17 -0.08 12.35
CA ILE A 112 -6.25 1.37 12.48
C ILE A 112 -6.48 1.73 13.95
N ARG A 113 -5.57 2.51 14.51
CA ARG A 113 -5.68 3.04 15.89
C ARG A 113 -6.45 4.35 15.93
N TYR A 114 -6.12 5.25 15.01
CA TYR A 114 -6.80 6.53 14.88
C TYR A 114 -6.56 7.14 13.49
N SER A 115 -7.45 8.07 13.13
CA SER A 115 -7.32 8.92 11.95
C SER A 115 -7.59 10.38 12.29
N VAL A 116 -6.87 11.29 11.67
CA VAL A 116 -6.99 12.74 11.91
C VAL A 116 -6.73 13.53 10.64
N THR A 117 -7.50 14.60 10.43
CA THR A 117 -7.31 15.51 9.31
C THR A 117 -6.33 16.62 9.66
N GLY A 118 -5.48 17.02 8.72
CA GLY A 118 -4.57 18.14 8.88
C GLY A 118 -4.32 18.87 7.56
N LYS A 119 -3.46 19.90 7.64
CA LYS A 119 -2.98 20.65 6.50
C LYS A 119 -1.49 20.90 6.66
N ASP A 120 -0.71 20.63 5.61
CA ASP A 120 0.72 20.99 5.58
C ASP A 120 0.92 22.38 4.92
N SER A 121 -0.05 22.84 4.12
CA SER A 121 -0.06 24.17 3.50
C SER A 121 -1.51 24.70 3.37
N PRO A 122 -1.73 25.96 2.95
CA PRO A 122 -3.08 26.48 2.70
C PRO A 122 -3.87 25.68 1.65
N ILE A 123 -3.15 25.00 0.74
CA ILE A 123 -3.71 24.28 -0.42
C ILE A 123 -3.72 22.77 -0.16
N ASP A 124 -2.70 22.23 0.51
CA ASP A 124 -2.55 20.78 0.74
C ASP A 124 -3.17 20.36 2.08
N SER A 125 -4.28 19.64 1.99
CA SER A 125 -4.86 18.91 3.11
C SER A 125 -4.42 17.45 3.09
N TYR A 126 -4.40 16.83 4.27
CA TYR A 126 -4.14 15.40 4.39
C TYR A 126 -5.03 14.74 5.43
N VAL A 127 -5.22 13.43 5.26
CA VAL A 127 -5.72 12.53 6.31
C VAL A 127 -4.54 11.70 6.79
N LEU A 128 -4.23 11.80 8.08
CA LEU A 128 -3.26 10.96 8.76
C LEU A 128 -3.97 9.75 9.34
N ILE A 129 -3.44 8.56 9.08
CA ILE A 129 -3.89 7.29 9.63
C ILE A 129 -2.69 6.66 10.34
N GLN A 130 -2.88 6.26 11.60
CA GLN A 130 -1.92 5.40 12.29
C GLN A 130 -2.53 4.00 12.44
N ALA A 131 -1.75 3.00 12.07
CA ALA A 131 -2.09 1.60 12.21
C ALA A 131 -0.97 0.82 12.88
N ALA A 132 -1.29 -0.32 13.51
CA ALA A 132 -0.28 -1.19 14.09
C ALA A 132 -0.52 -2.67 13.81
N ASP A 133 0.58 -3.37 13.57
CA ASP A 133 0.68 -4.82 13.53
C ASP A 133 0.73 -5.29 15.00
N THR A 134 -0.32 -5.99 15.44
CA THR A 134 -0.50 -6.49 16.81
C THR A 134 -0.90 -7.95 16.76
#